data_AF-A0A0G3INB0-F1
#
_entry.id   AF-A0A0G3INB0-F1
#
_cell.length_a   1.000
_cell.length_b   1.000
_cell.length_c   1.000
_cell.angle_alpha   90.00
_cell.angle_beta   90.00
_cell.angle_gamma   90.00
#
_symmetry.space_group_name_H-M   'P 1'
#
loop_
_entity.id
_entity.type
_entity.pdbx_description
1 polymer ?
#
loop_
_entity_poly.entity_id
_entity_poly.type
_entity_poly.pdbx_seq_one_letter_code
_entity_poly.pdbx_strand_id
1 'polypeptide(L)'
;MTVTVADSFASAIAGIDDALRCQSRWGCERAAAWRLVLHPGCAAVLVCTGHRDAFIDPVVACVEEYGAVRCPYCRQVFVGSVDAMVTVKPL
;
A
#
# COMPACT_ATOMS: atom_id res chain seq x y z
N MET A 1 14.24 -28.31 -25.10
CA MET A 1 13.35 -27.17 -24.84
C MET A 1 14.18 -25.91 -24.83
N THR A 2 14.19 -25.16 -25.93
CA THR A 2 14.83 -23.83 -26.01
C THR A 2 13.82 -22.80 -25.55
N VAL A 3 13.91 -22.38 -24.28
CA VAL A 3 13.22 -21.18 -23.79
C VAL A 3 13.85 -20.00 -24.53
N THR A 4 13.05 -19.30 -25.34
CA THR A 4 13.57 -18.13 -26.05
C THR A 4 13.60 -16.93 -25.10
N VAL A 5 14.54 -15.99 -25.32
CA VAL A 5 14.65 -14.77 -24.50
C VAL A 5 13.33 -14.00 -24.46
N ALA A 6 12.55 -14.05 -25.54
CA ALA A 6 11.20 -13.48 -25.62
C ALA A 6 10.22 -14.09 -24.59
N ASP A 7 10.25 -15.41 -24.39
CA ASP A 7 9.39 -16.09 -23.42
C ASP A 7 9.75 -15.72 -21.96
N SER A 8 11.05 -15.52 -21.69
CA SER A 8 11.52 -15.09 -20.37
C SER A 8 11.16 -13.62 -20.06
N PHE A 9 11.20 -12.75 -21.08
CA PHE A 9 10.83 -11.35 -20.94
C PHE A 9 9.30 -11.18 -20.79
N ALA A 10 8.51 -11.90 -21.57
CA ALA A 10 7.05 -11.90 -21.46
C ALA A 10 6.58 -12.40 -20.09
N SER A 11 7.21 -13.46 -19.56
CA SER A 11 6.92 -13.97 -18.21
C SER A 11 7.31 -12.97 -17.11
N ALA A 12 8.43 -12.26 -17.28
CA ALA A 12 8.85 -11.22 -16.35
C ALA A 12 7.89 -10.02 -16.35
N ILE A 13 7.41 -9.59 -17.52
CA ILE A 13 6.43 -8.50 -17.63
C ILE A 13 5.05 -8.91 -17.09
N ALA A 14 4.60 -10.13 -17.38
CA ALA A 14 3.32 -10.62 -16.85
C ALA A 14 3.29 -10.59 -15.31
N GLY A 15 4.43 -10.88 -14.65
CA GLY A 15 4.55 -10.76 -13.20
C GLY A 15 4.58 -9.32 -12.67
N ILE A 16 4.94 -8.34 -13.50
CA ILE A 16 4.94 -6.91 -13.13
C ILE A 16 3.51 -6.38 -13.06
N ASP A 17 2.64 -6.75 -14.00
CA ASP A 17 1.24 -6.32 -14.01
C ASP A 17 0.51 -6.78 -12.74
N ASP A 18 0.74 -8.03 -12.31
CA ASP A 18 0.17 -8.54 -11.06
C ASP A 18 0.77 -7.86 -9.82
N ALA A 19 2.05 -7.47 -9.86
CA ALA A 19 2.67 -6.67 -8.81
C ALA A 19 2.10 -5.25 -8.71
N LEU A 20 1.58 -4.68 -9.81
CA LEU A 20 0.98 -3.35 -9.84
C LEU A 20 -0.52 -3.35 -9.52
N ARG A 21 -1.13 -4.48 -9.13
CA ARG A 21 -2.52 -4.51 -8.69
C ARG A 21 -2.68 -3.99 -7.26
N CYS A 22 -3.87 -3.47 -6.96
CA CYS A 22 -4.24 -3.06 -5.61
C CYS A 22 -4.25 -4.27 -4.66
N GLN A 23 -3.40 -4.23 -3.64
CA GLN A 23 -3.24 -5.26 -2.63
C GLN A 23 -4.22 -5.09 -1.46
N SER A 24 -5.44 -4.63 -1.71
CA SER A 24 -6.43 -4.55 -0.63
C SER A 24 -6.82 -5.95 -0.20
N ARG A 25 -7.09 -6.14 1.10
CA ARG A 25 -7.38 -7.46 1.69
C ARG A 25 -8.58 -8.18 1.07
N TRP A 26 -9.43 -7.47 0.32
CA TRP A 26 -10.67 -7.98 -0.27
C TRP A 26 -10.53 -8.35 -1.75
N GLY A 27 -9.31 -8.38 -2.29
CA GLY A 27 -9.09 -8.77 -3.70
C GLY A 27 -9.53 -7.70 -4.69
N CYS A 28 -9.01 -6.48 -4.53
CA CYS A 28 -9.30 -5.40 -5.47
C CYS A 28 -8.59 -5.59 -6.82
N GLU A 29 -9.34 -5.64 -7.91
CA GLU A 29 -8.78 -5.84 -9.25
C GLU A 29 -8.26 -4.54 -9.91
N ARG A 30 -8.52 -3.37 -9.32
CA ARG A 30 -8.03 -2.08 -9.83
C ARG A 30 -6.50 -2.00 -9.78
N ALA A 31 -5.92 -1.31 -10.76
CA ALA A 31 -4.50 -0.96 -10.75
C ALA A 31 -4.16 -0.11 -9.51
N ALA A 32 -3.04 -0.42 -8.89
CA ALA A 32 -2.46 0.41 -7.85
C ALA A 32 -1.90 1.69 -8.47
N ALA A 33 -2.01 2.78 -7.71
CA ALA A 33 -1.45 4.08 -8.07
C ALA A 33 -0.60 4.66 -6.92
N TRP A 34 -0.64 4.02 -5.75
CA TRP A 34 -0.01 4.48 -4.53
C TRP A 34 0.69 3.34 -3.81
N ARG A 35 1.83 3.66 -3.21
CA ARG A 35 2.51 2.83 -2.22
C ARG A 35 2.32 3.45 -0.84
N LEU A 36 1.67 2.71 0.05
CA LEU A 36 1.61 3.03 1.47
C LEU A 36 2.80 2.35 2.15
N VAL A 37 3.75 3.14 2.63
CA VAL A 37 4.87 2.66 3.44
C VAL A 37 4.51 2.92 4.88
N LEU A 38 4.09 1.88 5.60
CA LEU A 38 3.89 1.98 7.04
C LEU A 38 5.23 2.18 7.75
N HIS A 39 5.16 2.64 9.00
CA HIS A 39 6.31 2.82 9.86
C HIS A 39 7.28 1.61 9.84
N PRO A 40 8.57 1.83 10.17
CA PRO A 40 9.57 0.76 10.18
C PRO A 40 9.10 -0.48 10.95
N GLY A 41 9.30 -1.66 10.36
CA GLY A 41 8.84 -2.94 10.92
C GLY A 41 7.43 -3.36 10.50
N CYS A 42 6.68 -2.53 9.78
CA CYS A 42 5.41 -2.90 9.17
C CYS A 42 5.48 -3.00 7.64
N ALA A 43 4.45 -3.60 7.06
CA ALA A 43 4.37 -3.87 5.62
C ALA A 43 4.28 -2.59 4.78
N ALA A 44 4.80 -2.64 3.56
CA ALA A 44 4.42 -1.71 2.51
C ALA A 44 3.36 -2.36 1.63
N VAL A 45 2.32 -1.62 1.28
CA VAL A 45 1.21 -2.13 0.45
C VAL A 45 0.96 -1.22 -0.74
N LEU A 46 0.65 -1.81 -1.88
CA LEU A 46 0.28 -1.10 -3.10
C LEU A 46 -1.24 -0.99 -3.16
N VAL A 47 -1.77 0.21 -3.38
CA VAL A 47 -3.22 0.46 -3.37
C VAL A 47 -3.65 1.37 -4.51
N CYS A 48 -4.87 1.19 -5.00
CA CYS A 48 -5.53 2.16 -5.87
C CYS A 48 -5.98 3.38 -5.06
N THR A 49 -6.26 4.51 -5.74
CA THR A 49 -6.69 5.77 -5.10
C THR A 49 -7.85 5.58 -4.12
N GLY A 50 -8.90 4.84 -4.48
CA GLY A 50 -10.04 4.65 -3.56
C GLY A 50 -9.70 3.88 -2.27
N HIS A 51 -8.72 2.97 -2.29
CA HIS A 51 -8.28 2.25 -1.09
C HIS A 51 -7.23 3.04 -0.30
N ARG A 52 -6.48 3.93 -0.96
CA ARG A 52 -5.67 4.94 -0.26
C ARG A 52 -6.59 5.81 0.59
N ASP A 53 -7.63 6.39 0.00
CA ASP A 53 -8.52 7.33 0.70
C ASP A 53 -9.27 6.65 1.85
N ALA A 54 -9.83 5.47 1.60
CA ALA A 54 -10.48 4.67 2.64
C ALA A 54 -9.54 4.26 3.79
N PHE A 55 -8.22 4.30 3.59
CA PHE A 55 -7.23 4.08 4.64
C PHE A 55 -6.79 5.39 5.32
N ILE A 56 -6.52 6.44 4.54
CA ILE A 56 -5.94 7.70 5.03
C ILE A 56 -6.99 8.55 5.74
N ASP A 57 -8.23 8.65 5.23
CA ASP A 57 -9.25 9.54 5.80
C ASP A 57 -9.57 9.18 7.27
N PRO A 58 -9.78 7.90 7.65
CA PRO A 58 -9.99 7.54 9.06
C PRO A 58 -8.76 7.80 9.93
N VAL A 59 -7.55 7.66 9.37
CA VAL A 59 -6.29 7.90 10.08
C VAL A 59 -6.12 9.39 10.38
N VAL A 60 -6.40 10.25 9.40
CA VAL A 60 -6.43 11.71 9.58
C VAL A 60 -7.44 12.07 10.66
N ALA A 61 -8.68 11.58 10.56
CA ALA A 61 -9.73 11.85 11.56
C ALA A 61 -9.32 11.41 12.98
N CYS A 62 -8.69 10.24 13.15
CA CYS A 62 -8.20 9.82 14.46
C CYS A 62 -7.11 10.76 15.03
N VAL A 63 -6.19 11.22 14.19
CA VAL A 63 -5.15 12.17 14.63
C VAL A 63 -5.77 13.52 14.98
N GLU A 64 -6.76 14.00 14.22
CA GLU A 64 -7.46 15.26 14.50
C GLU A 64 -8.30 15.19 15.79
N GLU A 65 -9.01 14.08 16.03
CA GLU A 65 -9.90 13.93 17.18
C GLU A 65 -9.14 13.57 18.47
N TYR A 66 -8.15 12.68 18.40
CA TYR A 66 -7.49 12.10 19.57
C TYR A 66 -6.01 12.48 19.70
N GLY A 67 -5.44 13.20 18.73
CA GLY A 67 -4.01 13.51 18.68
C GLY A 67 -3.12 12.30 18.40
N ALA A 68 -3.70 11.13 18.12
CA ALA A 68 -2.96 9.89 17.95
C ALA A 68 -3.71 8.88 17.08
N VAL A 69 -2.97 7.97 16.46
CA VAL A 69 -3.50 6.86 15.67
C VAL A 69 -2.76 5.56 15.98
N ARG A 70 -3.45 4.44 15.81
CA ARG A 70 -2.90 3.10 16.02
C ARG A 70 -2.68 2.39 14.69
N CYS A 71 -1.49 1.83 14.49
CA CYS A 71 -1.22 1.00 13.33
C CYS A 71 -2.14 -0.24 13.33
N PRO A 72 -2.88 -0.52 12.24
CA PRO A 72 -3.80 -1.66 12.19
C PRO A 72 -3.10 -3.02 12.16
N TYR A 73 -1.78 -3.06 11.91
CA TYR A 73 -1.01 -4.30 11.83
C TYR A 73 -0.32 -4.64 13.17
N CYS A 74 0.52 -3.75 13.70
CA CYS A 74 1.28 -4.02 14.93
C CYS A 74 0.64 -3.44 16.20
N ARG A 75 -0.42 -2.63 16.07
CA ARG A 75 -1.12 -1.94 17.17
C ARG A 75 -0.27 -0.90 17.94
N GLN A 76 0.90 -0.54 17.45
CA GLN A 76 1.69 0.57 17.98
C GLN A 76 0.95 1.90 17.77
N VAL A 77 1.09 2.81 18.73
CA VAL A 77 0.47 4.15 18.73
C VAL A 77 1.47 5.18 18.24
N PHE A 78 1.00 6.08 17.38
CA PHE A 78 1.73 7.19 16.79
C PHE A 78 1.00 8.49 17.12
N VAL A 79 1.72 9.52 17.54
CA VAL A 79 1.17 10.77 18.09
C VAL A 79 1.50 11.93 17.17
N GLY A 80 0.57 12.87 17.02
CA GLY A 80 0.79 14.19 16.43
C GLY A 80 0.60 14.32 14.92
N SER A 81 0.88 13.27 14.12
CA SER A 81 0.65 13.33 12.68
C SER A 81 0.40 11.97 12.03
N VAL A 82 -0.25 11.99 10.86
CA VAL A 82 -0.43 10.81 10.00
C VAL A 82 0.92 10.30 9.48
N ASP A 83 1.81 11.21 9.12
CA ASP A 83 3.16 10.89 8.60
C ASP A 83 4.03 10.15 9.62
N ALA A 84 3.74 10.29 10.92
CA ALA A 84 4.39 9.51 11.96
C ALA A 84 4.11 8.00 11.82
N MET A 85 2.94 7.62 11.26
CA MET A 85 2.53 6.22 11.08
C MET A 85 2.74 5.70 9.66
N VAL A 86 2.49 6.53 8.63
CA VAL A 86 2.45 6.09 7.23
C VAL A 86 2.98 7.18 6.29
N THR A 87 3.80 6.78 5.32
CA THR A 87 4.19 7.62 4.20
C THR A 87 3.48 7.15 2.94
N VAL A 88 2.83 8.08 2.23
CA VAL A 88 2.14 7.80 0.97
C VAL A 88 3.02 8.28 -0.19
N LYS A 89 3.29 7.39 -1.15
CA LYS A 89 4.07 7.71 -2.36
C LYS A 89 3.31 7.31 -3.61
N PRO A 90 3.31 8.11 -4.70
CA PRO A 90 2.86 7.62 -6.00
C PRO A 90 3.76 6.47 -6.48
N LEU A 91 3.22 5.59 -7.34
CA LEU A 91 3.99 4.54 -8.01
C LEU A 91 4.78 5.06 -9.20
#